data_AF-A0A2K5RHK8-F1
#
_entry.id   AF-A0A2K5RHK8-F1
#
_cell.length_a   1.000
_cell.length_b   1.000
_cell.length_c   1.000
_cell.angle_alpha   90.00
_cell.angle_beta   90.00
_cell.angle_gamma   90.00
#
_symmetry.space_group_name_H-M   'P 1'
#
loop_
_entity.id
_entity.type
_entity.pdbx_description
1 polymer ?
#
loop_
_entity_poly.entity_id
_entity_poly.type
_entity_poly.pdbx_seq_one_letter_code
_entity_poly.pdbx_strand_id
1 'polypeptide(L)'
;MSSQIRQNYSTDVEAAVNHLVNVYLQASYTYLSLGYYFDQDDVALEGVSHFFREMAEEKREGYERLLKMQNQRGGRALFQDIKKPAQDEWGKTLDAMEAAMALEKNVNQALLDLHALGSAPF
;
A
#
# COMPACT_ATOMS: atom_id res chain seq x y z
N MET A 1 -18.03 0.95 -22.20
CA MET A 1 -18.58 2.33 -22.25
C MET A 1 -17.73 3.21 -21.35
N SER A 2 -17.28 4.37 -21.82
CA SER A 2 -16.52 5.31 -21.00
C SER A 2 -17.44 5.96 -19.95
N SER A 3 -16.92 6.21 -18.75
CA SER A 3 -17.66 6.94 -17.72
C SER A 3 -17.93 8.38 -18.15
N GLN A 4 -19.12 8.91 -17.89
CA GLN A 4 -19.53 10.27 -18.31
C GLN A 4 -18.66 11.37 -17.69
N ILE A 5 -18.10 11.12 -16.50
CA ILE A 5 -17.27 12.08 -15.76
C ILE A 5 -15.77 11.99 -16.11
N ARG A 6 -15.38 11.09 -17.02
CA ARG A 6 -13.96 10.85 -17.32
C ARG A 6 -13.43 11.95 -18.25
N GLN A 7 -12.44 12.70 -17.77
CA GLN A 7 -11.77 13.76 -18.54
C GLN A 7 -10.27 13.81 -18.21
N ASN A 8 -9.43 13.84 -19.25
CA ASN A 8 -7.96 13.86 -19.16
C ASN A 8 -7.40 12.83 -18.16
N TYR A 9 -7.94 11.60 -18.23
CA TYR A 9 -7.57 10.50 -17.35
C TYR A 9 -7.21 9.29 -18.18
N SER A 10 -5.91 9.14 -18.47
CA SER A 10 -5.37 8.06 -19.30
C SER A 10 -5.68 6.69 -18.70
N THR A 11 -5.85 5.70 -19.56
CA THR A 11 -5.97 4.29 -19.16
C THR A 11 -4.73 3.79 -18.43
N ASP A 12 -3.55 4.32 -18.77
CA ASP A 12 -2.29 3.93 -18.13
C ASP A 12 -2.24 4.42 -16.68
N VAL A 13 -2.69 5.66 -16.43
CA VAL A 13 -2.81 6.22 -15.07
C VAL A 13 -3.87 5.44 -14.26
N GLU A 14 -5.01 5.11 -14.86
CA GLU A 14 -6.03 4.29 -14.21
C GLU A 14 -5.49 2.92 -13.78
N ALA A 15 -4.75 2.24 -14.67
CA ALA A 15 -4.11 0.97 -14.38
C ALA A 15 -3.03 1.10 -13.30
N ALA A 16 -2.20 2.14 -13.36
CA ALA A 16 -1.17 2.42 -12.37
C ALA A 16 -1.76 2.72 -10.98
N VAL A 17 -2.88 3.43 -10.91
CA VAL A 17 -3.61 3.64 -9.64
C VAL A 17 -4.15 2.32 -9.08
N ASN A 18 -4.70 1.44 -9.91
CA ASN A 18 -5.14 0.10 -9.47
C ASN A 18 -3.95 -0.74 -8.96
N HIS A 19 -2.81 -0.67 -9.63
CA HIS A 19 -1.60 -1.32 -9.17
C HIS A 19 -1.14 -0.78 -7.81
N LEU A 20 -1.10 0.55 -7.66
CA LEU A 20 -0.70 1.21 -6.42
C LEU A 20 -1.65 0.88 -5.26
N VAL A 21 -2.96 0.79 -5.51
CA VAL A 21 -3.94 0.31 -4.52
C VAL A 21 -3.54 -1.08 -4.01
N ASN A 22 -3.15 -2.01 -4.88
CA ASN A 22 -2.72 -3.34 -4.47
C ASN A 22 -1.40 -3.32 -3.68
N VAL A 23 -0.46 -2.44 -4.05
CA VAL A 23 0.80 -2.23 -3.31
C VAL A 23 0.50 -1.75 -1.88
N TYR A 24 -0.41 -0.80 -1.71
CA TYR A 24 -0.83 -0.31 -0.37
C TYR A 24 -1.59 -1.39 0.42
N LEU A 25 -2.44 -2.19 -0.22
CA LEU A 25 -3.11 -3.34 0.42
C LEU A 25 -2.08 -4.36 0.94
N GLN A 26 -1.10 -4.73 0.12
CA GLN A 26 -0.02 -5.62 0.52
C GLN A 26 0.83 -5.03 1.64
N ALA A 27 1.13 -3.73 1.60
CA ALA A 27 1.86 -3.04 2.65
C ALA A 27 1.09 -3.05 3.97
N SER A 28 -0.21 -2.74 3.95
CA SER A 28 -1.10 -2.81 5.11
C SER A 28 -1.12 -4.23 5.71
N TYR A 29 -1.23 -5.26 4.87
CA TYR A 29 -1.22 -6.65 5.34
C TYR A 29 0.14 -7.05 5.95
N THR A 30 1.24 -6.57 5.38
CA THR A 30 2.59 -6.80 5.92
C THR A 30 2.76 -6.15 7.28
N TYR A 31 2.32 -4.90 7.44
CA TYR A 31 2.35 -4.20 8.73
C TYR A 31 1.44 -4.85 9.77
N LEU A 32 0.29 -5.39 9.36
CA LEU A 32 -0.58 -6.15 10.25
C LEU A 32 0.13 -7.40 10.79
N SER A 33 0.82 -8.14 9.92
CA SER A 33 1.61 -9.31 10.33
C SER A 33 2.76 -8.94 11.28
N LEU A 34 3.49 -7.86 10.99
CA LEU A 34 4.53 -7.32 11.87
C LEU A 34 3.96 -6.95 13.24
N GLY A 35 2.85 -6.23 13.28
CA GLY A 35 2.20 -5.80 14.52
C GLY A 35 1.84 -6.97 15.42
N TYR A 36 1.17 -7.98 14.87
CA TYR A 36 0.77 -9.16 15.64
C TYR A 36 1.91 -10.12 15.98
N TYR A 37 3.01 -10.12 15.23
CA TYR A 37 4.22 -10.85 15.62
C TYR A 37 4.83 -10.27 16.91
N PHE A 38 4.95 -8.94 17.02
CA PHE A 38 5.47 -8.31 18.24
C PHE A 38 4.49 -8.34 19.43
N ASP A 39 3.24 -8.77 19.20
CA ASP A 39 2.19 -8.96 20.21
C ASP A 39 2.21 -10.38 20.81
N GLN A 40 2.96 -11.32 20.23
CA GLN A 40 3.08 -12.69 20.73
C GLN A 40 3.70 -12.73 22.12
N ASP A 41 3.34 -13.72 22.94
CA ASP A 41 3.80 -13.83 24.33
C ASP A 41 5.30 -14.09 24.48
N ASP A 42 5.92 -14.70 23.46
CA ASP A 42 7.35 -14.99 23.38
C ASP A 42 8.19 -13.84 22.79
N VAL A 43 7.55 -12.79 22.25
CA VAL A 43 8.19 -11.55 21.78
C VAL A 43 7.87 -10.36 22.70
N ALA A 44 6.60 -10.13 22.99
CA ALA A 44 6.06 -9.19 23.99
C ALA A 44 6.59 -7.75 23.93
N LEU A 45 6.65 -7.16 22.73
CA LEU A 45 7.07 -5.77 22.51
C LEU A 45 5.89 -4.88 22.10
N GLU A 46 5.05 -4.54 23.08
CA GLU A 46 3.79 -3.79 22.88
C GLU A 46 3.95 -2.49 22.10
N GLY A 47 5.01 -1.71 22.38
CA GLY A 47 5.25 -0.44 21.67
C GLY A 47 5.59 -0.64 20.18
N VAL A 48 6.27 -1.74 19.85
CA VAL A 48 6.62 -2.08 18.46
C VAL A 48 5.38 -2.65 17.75
N SER A 49 4.60 -3.48 18.43
CA SER A 49 3.30 -3.97 17.96
C SER A 49 2.37 -2.81 17.61
N HIS A 50 2.20 -1.85 18.53
CA HIS A 50 1.39 -0.65 18.32
C HIS A 50 1.85 0.16 17.12
N PHE A 51 3.16 0.45 17.03
CA PHE A 51 3.73 1.20 15.92
C PHE A 51 3.38 0.57 14.56
N PHE A 52 3.59 -0.73 14.40
CA PHE A 52 3.28 -1.38 13.12
C PHE A 52 1.77 -1.47 12.85
N ARG A 53 0.93 -1.56 13.89
CA ARG A 53 -0.53 -1.51 13.71
C ARG A 53 -1.00 -0.14 13.25
N GLU A 54 -0.43 0.95 13.75
CA GLU A 54 -0.69 2.31 13.24
C GLU A 54 -0.25 2.44 11.78
N MET A 55 0.94 1.93 11.43
CA MET A 55 1.40 1.90 10.03
C MET A 55 0.45 1.12 9.11
N ALA A 56 -0.09 -0.01 9.56
CA ALA A 56 -1.06 -0.78 8.80
C ALA A 56 -2.33 0.04 8.51
N GLU A 57 -2.76 0.85 9.48
CA GLU A 57 -3.92 1.72 9.38
C GLU A 57 -3.67 2.91 8.45
N GLU A 58 -2.49 3.52 8.50
CA GLU A 58 -2.11 4.58 7.56
C GLU A 58 -2.08 4.08 6.10
N LYS A 59 -1.57 2.86 5.86
CA LYS A 59 -1.62 2.25 4.52
C LYS A 59 -3.06 1.98 4.08
N ARG A 60 -3.94 1.65 5.02
CA ARG A 60 -5.37 1.49 4.75
C ARG A 60 -6.03 2.79 4.29
N GLU A 61 -5.82 3.87 5.03
CA GLU A 61 -6.29 5.17 4.60
C GLU A 61 -5.71 5.57 3.24
N GLY A 62 -4.45 5.21 2.97
CA GLY A 62 -3.78 5.46 1.70
C GLY A 62 -4.51 4.84 0.50
N TYR A 63 -4.80 3.54 0.53
CA TYR A 63 -5.53 2.92 -0.59
C TYR A 63 -6.98 3.37 -0.69
N GLU A 64 -7.65 3.69 0.44
CA GLU A 64 -9.02 4.21 0.42
C GLU A 64 -9.08 5.58 -0.27
N ARG A 65 -8.10 6.45 -0.01
CA ARG A 65 -7.95 7.74 -0.71
C ARG A 65 -7.72 7.54 -2.21
N LEU A 66 -6.87 6.58 -2.61
CA LEU A 66 -6.63 6.25 -4.01
C LEU A 66 -7.89 5.73 -4.72
N LEU A 67 -8.64 4.82 -4.09
CA LEU A 67 -9.90 4.30 -4.62
C LEU A 67 -10.96 5.40 -4.78
N LYS A 68 -11.04 6.31 -3.81
CA LYS A 68 -11.91 7.48 -3.89
C LYS A 68 -11.52 8.37 -5.08
N MET A 69 -10.22 8.63 -5.26
CA MET A 69 -9.71 9.41 -6.39
C MET A 69 -9.98 8.72 -7.74
N GLN A 70 -9.76 7.41 -7.83
CA GLN A 70 -10.05 6.59 -9.01
C GLN A 70 -11.51 6.77 -9.46
N ASN A 71 -12.45 6.68 -8.52
CA ASN A 71 -13.87 6.89 -8.81
C ASN A 71 -14.20 8.34 -9.19
N GLN A 72 -13.59 9.33 -8.53
CA GLN A 72 -13.78 10.75 -8.85
C GLN A 72 -13.32 11.11 -10.27
N ARG A 73 -12.29 10.44 -10.79
CA ARG A 73 -11.80 10.64 -12.16
C ARG A 73 -12.53 9.80 -13.21
N GLY A 74 -13.53 9.04 -12.80
CA GLY A 74 -14.32 8.17 -13.69
C GLY A 74 -13.63 6.87 -14.08
N GLY A 75 -12.57 6.48 -13.34
CA GLY A 75 -11.93 5.18 -13.47
C GLY A 75 -12.75 4.05 -12.85
N ARG A 76 -12.20 2.83 -12.90
CA ARG A 76 -12.76 1.61 -12.33
C ARG A 76 -11.71 0.90 -11.49
N ALA A 77 -12.09 0.62 -10.24
CA ALA A 77 -11.28 -0.19 -9.34
C ALA A 77 -11.26 -1.64 -9.81
N LEU A 78 -10.07 -2.20 -10.02
CA LEU A 78 -9.86 -3.61 -10.36
C LEU A 78 -9.00 -4.25 -9.27
N PHE A 79 -9.66 -4.90 -8.31
CA PHE A 79 -8.97 -5.59 -7.22
C PHE A 79 -8.28 -6.86 -7.71
N GLN A 80 -7.15 -7.17 -7.10
CA GLN A 80 -6.32 -8.35 -7.36
C GLN A 80 -6.07 -9.07 -6.03
N ASP A 81 -5.48 -10.25 -6.11
CA ASP A 81 -5.05 -10.98 -4.92
C ASP A 81 -4.04 -10.16 -4.12
N ILE A 82 -4.31 -10.04 -2.82
CA ILE A 82 -3.37 -9.47 -1.87
C ILE A 82 -2.41 -10.59 -1.47
N LYS A 83 -1.17 -10.50 -1.96
CA LYS A 83 -0.14 -11.50 -1.63
C LYS A 83 0.11 -11.49 -0.12
N LYS A 84 0.25 -12.69 0.46
CA LYS A 84 0.68 -12.81 1.85
C LYS A 84 2.05 -12.13 2.06
N PRO A 85 2.36 -11.68 3.27
CA PRO A 85 3.69 -11.16 3.59
C PRO A 85 4.80 -12.18 3.26
N ALA A 86 6.01 -11.69 3.02
CA ALA A 86 7.12 -12.55 2.61
C ALA A 86 7.53 -13.56 3.70
N GLN A 87 7.24 -13.24 4.97
CA GLN A 87 7.64 -13.99 6.15
C GLN A 87 6.49 -13.96 7.16
N ASP A 88 6.35 -15.02 7.95
CA ASP A 88 5.37 -15.13 9.03
C ASP A 88 6.00 -14.77 10.40
N GLU A 89 7.33 -14.94 10.53
CA GLU A 89 8.14 -14.51 11.68
C GLU A 89 9.10 -13.39 11.26
N TRP A 90 9.26 -12.35 12.09
CA TRP A 90 10.00 -11.13 11.73
C TRP A 90 11.32 -10.92 12.47
N GLY A 91 11.74 -11.89 13.28
CA GLY A 91 13.00 -11.84 14.00
C GLY A 91 13.04 -10.75 15.06
N LYS A 92 14.12 -9.97 15.11
CA LYS A 92 14.27 -8.87 16.07
C LYS A 92 13.67 -7.60 15.50
N THR A 93 13.48 -6.60 16.36
CA THR A 93 13.01 -5.27 15.96
C THR A 93 13.85 -4.64 14.84
N LEU A 94 15.16 -4.90 14.81
CA LEU A 94 16.03 -4.41 13.73
C LEU A 94 15.65 -5.00 12.37
N ASP A 95 15.48 -6.33 12.29
CA ASP A 95 15.14 -7.04 11.06
C ASP A 95 13.77 -6.59 10.53
N ALA A 96 12.80 -6.45 11.45
CA ALA A 96 11.48 -5.91 11.16
C ALA A 96 11.53 -4.46 10.63
N MET A 97 12.37 -3.61 11.20
CA MET A 97 12.51 -2.22 10.76
C MET A 97 13.22 -2.11 9.41
N GLU A 98 14.20 -2.98 9.12
CA GLU A 98 14.83 -3.06 7.81
C GLU A 98 13.84 -3.50 6.73
N ALA A 99 13.00 -4.50 7.04
CA ALA A 99 11.91 -4.93 6.15
C ALA A 99 10.88 -3.82 5.91
N ALA A 100 10.47 -3.10 6.97
CA ALA A 100 9.59 -1.95 6.87
C ALA A 100 10.20 -0.83 6.01
N MET A 101 11.48 -0.51 6.19
CA MET A 101 12.17 0.50 5.39
C MET A 101 12.23 0.10 3.90
N ALA A 102 12.49 -1.18 3.59
CA ALA A 102 12.47 -1.67 2.22
C ALA A 102 11.06 -1.59 1.60
N LEU A 103 10.04 -1.94 2.38
CA LEU A 103 8.63 -1.81 1.96
C LEU A 103 8.27 -0.36 1.64
N GLU A 104 8.62 0.59 2.51
CA GLU A 104 8.35 2.02 2.28
C GLU A 104 9.07 2.56 1.05
N LYS A 105 10.32 2.15 0.81
CA LYS A 105 11.03 2.52 -0.42
C LYS A 105 10.32 2.03 -1.67
N ASN A 106 9.77 0.81 -1.65
CA ASN A 106 9.00 0.26 -2.78
C ASN A 106 7.69 1.03 -3.00
N VAL A 107 6.95 1.34 -1.92
CA VAL A 107 5.73 2.17 -2.00
C VAL A 107 6.07 3.55 -2.56
N ASN A 108 7.13 4.18 -2.07
CA ASN A 108 7.57 5.49 -2.53
C ASN A 108 8.00 5.48 -4.00
N GLN A 109 8.71 4.44 -4.45
CA GLN A 109 9.08 4.31 -5.86
C GLN A 109 7.82 4.20 -6.74
N ALA A 110 6.83 3.40 -6.35
CA ALA A 110 5.58 3.28 -7.09
C ALA A 110 4.80 4.61 -7.17
N LEU A 111 4.87 5.45 -6.14
CA LEU A 111 4.32 6.81 -6.16
C LEU A 111 5.08 7.72 -7.14
N LEU A 112 6.41 7.66 -7.15
CA LEU A 112 7.25 8.44 -8.07
C LEU A 112 6.97 8.03 -9.52
N ASP A 113 6.84 6.74 -9.79
CA ASP A 113 6.54 6.22 -11.13
C ASP A 113 5.14 6.68 -11.59
N LEU A 114 4.15 6.64 -10.69
CA LEU A 114 2.80 7.17 -10.96
C LEU A 114 2.84 8.68 -11.25
N HIS A 115 3.61 9.44 -10.47
CA HIS A 115 3.77 10.88 -10.68
C HIS A 115 4.42 11.18 -12.02
N ALA A 116 5.48 10.46 -12.39
CA ALA A 116 6.15 10.60 -13.68
C ALA A 116 5.17 10.32 -14.83
N LEU A 117 4.37 9.26 -14.71
CA LEU A 117 3.34 8.91 -15.70
C LEU A 117 2.26 10.00 -15.81
N GLY A 118 1.82 10.56 -14.70
CA GLY A 118 0.85 11.67 -14.69
C GLY A 118 1.41 13.00 -15.21
N SER A 119 2.74 13.15 -15.21
CA SER A 119 3.43 14.36 -15.68
C SER A 119 3.88 14.28 -17.14
N ALA A 120 3.73 13.11 -17.78
CA ALA A 120 4.10 12.94 -19.18
C ALA A 120 3.27 13.88 -20.08
N PRO A 121 3.91 14.58 -21.04
CA PRO A 121 3.19 15.43 -21.97
C PRO A 121 2.25 14.60 -22.85
N PHE A 122 1.07 15.15 -23.13
CA PHE A 122 0.03 14.56 -23.98
C PHE A 122 0.45 14.44 -25.45
#